data_AF-A0A0Q4LMY9-F1
#
_entry.id   AF-A0A0Q4LMY9-F1
#
_cell.length_a   1.000
_cell.length_b   1.000
_cell.length_c   1.000
_cell.angle_alpha   90.00
_cell.angle_beta   90.00
_cell.angle_gamma   90.00
#
_symmetry.space_group_name_H-M   'P 1'
#
loop_
_entity.id
_entity.type
_entity.pdbx_description
1 polymer ?
#
loop_
_entity_poly.entity_id
_entity_poly.type
_entity_poly.pdbx_seq_one_letter_code
_entity_poly.pdbx_strand_id
1 'polypeptide(L)'
;MSCNHKFYEFLNLDRLDFKPNTLIIGTFNPEWPENNQAEWFYGRTHDSYGKPNNNFWDVLPRVYGEDSLINNHPTKWKDFCRRNKIAITDLITTIDDAYSPKHDKLMGSYSDANIATKFNNHIVTDIVNLLQNHSTIKNIYLTRGSGSFWNSLWQPIKVYAVANGLHATQILTPSKFARFAMFPFNRENPQQTFNMASLNNFILYKWQQQWHDLKSSEE
;
A
#
# COMPACT_ATOMS: atom_id res chain seq x y z
N MET A 1 -23.32 -10.19 -6.94
CA MET A 1 -22.13 -9.92 -7.76
C MET A 1 -20.94 -9.91 -6.84
N SER A 2 -19.84 -10.55 -7.24
CA SER A 2 -18.54 -10.49 -6.57
C SER A 2 -18.08 -9.05 -6.37
N CYS A 3 -17.06 -8.83 -5.54
CA CYS A 3 -16.44 -7.52 -5.37
C CYS A 3 -15.08 -7.51 -6.05
N ASN A 4 -14.96 -6.84 -7.19
CA ASN A 4 -13.64 -6.62 -7.78
C ASN A 4 -12.90 -5.50 -7.05
N HIS A 5 -11.60 -5.44 -7.30
CA HIS A 5 -10.78 -4.30 -6.95
C HIS A 5 -11.22 -3.07 -7.76
N LYS A 6 -11.32 -1.90 -7.11
CA LYS A 6 -11.74 -0.64 -7.78
C LYS A 6 -10.84 -0.26 -8.95
N PHE A 7 -9.56 -0.60 -8.87
CA PHE A 7 -8.56 -0.34 -9.90
C PHE A 7 -8.09 -1.63 -10.57
N TYR A 8 -9.00 -2.56 -10.81
CA TYR A 8 -8.72 -3.89 -11.37
C TYR A 8 -7.74 -3.84 -12.56
N GLU A 9 -7.99 -2.94 -13.51
CA GLU A 9 -7.19 -2.75 -14.73
C GLU A 9 -5.74 -2.27 -14.51
N PHE A 10 -5.38 -1.88 -13.29
CA PHE A 10 -4.02 -1.44 -12.93
C PHE A 10 -3.22 -2.51 -12.18
N LEU A 11 -3.87 -3.57 -11.68
CA LEU A 11 -3.22 -4.54 -10.78
C LEU A 11 -2.08 -5.31 -11.45
N ASN A 12 -2.19 -5.56 -12.76
CA ASN A 12 -1.21 -6.31 -13.53
C ASN A 12 -0.09 -5.46 -14.13
N LEU A 13 -0.05 -4.16 -13.83
CA LEU A 13 0.98 -3.21 -14.31
C LEU A 13 1.02 -3.01 -15.85
N ASP A 14 0.08 -3.58 -16.61
CA ASP A 14 -0.02 -3.45 -18.07
C ASP A 14 -0.19 -2.01 -18.57
N ARG A 15 -0.57 -1.09 -17.67
CA ARG A 15 -0.83 0.33 -17.96
C ARG A 15 0.34 1.26 -17.63
N LEU A 16 1.51 0.72 -17.32
CA LEU A 16 2.71 1.53 -17.08
C LEU A 16 3.39 1.91 -18.40
N ASP A 17 3.77 3.18 -18.54
CA ASP A 17 4.59 3.71 -19.64
C ASP A 17 6.08 3.79 -19.27
N PHE A 18 6.48 3.16 -18.16
CA PHE A 18 7.85 3.10 -17.66
C PHE A 18 8.17 1.71 -17.09
N LYS A 19 9.46 1.40 -17.01
CA LYS A 19 9.95 0.19 -16.34
C LYS A 19 10.14 0.46 -14.84
N PRO A 20 9.34 -0.14 -13.95
CA PRO A 20 9.46 0.10 -12.52
C PRO A 20 10.71 -0.56 -11.94
N ASN A 21 11.34 0.08 -10.95
CA ASN A 21 12.38 -0.52 -10.11
C ASN A 21 11.86 -0.83 -8.68
N THR A 22 10.73 -0.24 -8.30
CA THR A 22 10.12 -0.37 -6.99
C THR A 22 8.67 -0.79 -7.15
N LEU A 23 8.24 -1.79 -6.39
CA LEU A 23 6.85 -2.24 -6.31
C LEU A 23 6.32 -2.04 -4.90
N ILE A 24 5.23 -1.27 -4.79
CA ILE A 24 4.49 -1.11 -3.55
C ILE A 24 3.21 -1.95 -3.64
N ILE A 25 2.96 -2.73 -2.60
CA ILE A 25 1.84 -3.67 -2.53
C ILE A 25 0.91 -3.25 -1.38
N GLY A 26 -0.36 -3.01 -1.69
CA GLY A 26 -1.45 -2.88 -0.73
C GLY A 26 -2.21 -4.19 -0.54
N THR A 27 -3.38 -4.12 0.11
CA THR A 27 -4.19 -5.31 0.42
C THR A 27 -5.33 -5.47 -0.56
N PHE A 28 -6.36 -4.62 -0.44
CA PHE A 28 -7.52 -4.59 -1.30
C PHE A 28 -8.27 -3.26 -1.19
N ASN A 29 -8.56 -2.61 -2.31
CA ASN A 29 -9.54 -1.53 -2.40
C ASN A 29 -10.80 -1.98 -3.16
N PRO A 30 -11.95 -2.18 -2.49
CA PRO A 30 -13.14 -2.72 -3.12
C PRO A 30 -13.80 -1.72 -4.10
N GLU A 31 -14.36 -2.20 -5.20
CA GLU A 31 -15.08 -1.37 -6.17
C GLU A 31 -16.35 -0.72 -5.60
N TRP A 32 -16.96 -1.38 -4.60
CA TRP A 32 -18.15 -0.91 -3.89
C TRP A 32 -17.94 -0.96 -2.36
N PRO A 33 -18.74 -0.25 -1.55
CA PRO A 33 -19.93 0.54 -1.89
C PRO A 33 -19.64 1.80 -2.72
N GLU A 34 -20.67 2.36 -3.35
CA GLU A 34 -20.61 3.55 -4.24
C GLU A 34 -19.91 4.76 -3.60
N ASN A 35 -19.93 4.87 -2.27
CA ASN A 35 -19.28 5.95 -1.55
C ASN A 35 -17.76 5.79 -1.44
N ASN A 36 -17.14 4.77 -2.03
CA ASN A 36 -15.68 4.69 -2.12
C ASN A 36 -15.14 5.84 -2.99
N GLN A 37 -14.64 6.90 -2.37
CA GLN A 37 -14.10 8.08 -3.04
C GLN A 37 -12.65 7.95 -3.53
N ALA A 38 -12.03 6.77 -3.43
CA ALA A 38 -10.66 6.60 -3.93
C ALA A 38 -10.58 6.86 -5.44
N GLU A 39 -9.85 7.88 -5.88
CA GLU A 39 -9.64 8.14 -7.32
C GLU A 39 -8.47 7.34 -7.90
N TRP A 40 -7.53 6.92 -7.04
CA TRP A 40 -6.43 6.00 -7.36
C TRP A 40 -5.93 5.29 -6.10
N PHE A 41 -4.88 4.46 -6.21
CA PHE A 41 -4.30 3.74 -5.06
C PHE A 41 -3.98 4.69 -3.91
N TYR A 42 -4.32 4.26 -2.69
CA TYR A 42 -4.20 5.06 -1.46
C TYR A 42 -4.91 6.43 -1.50
N GLY A 43 -5.83 6.65 -2.45
CA GLY A 43 -6.47 7.94 -2.72
C GLY A 43 -7.54 8.38 -1.72
N ARG A 44 -7.84 7.58 -0.69
CA ARG A 44 -8.69 8.00 0.44
C ARG A 44 -7.87 8.81 1.45
N THR A 45 -7.31 9.92 0.98
CA THR A 45 -6.30 10.72 1.69
C THR A 45 -6.86 11.37 2.94
N HIS A 46 -8.11 11.85 2.89
CA HIS A 46 -8.79 12.52 4.01
C HIS A 46 -10.08 11.79 4.41
N ASP A 47 -10.50 11.98 5.66
CA ASP A 47 -11.82 11.59 6.15
C ASP A 47 -12.87 12.70 5.91
N SER A 48 -14.12 12.46 6.32
CA SER A 48 -15.24 13.39 6.17
C SER A 48 -15.06 14.72 6.92
N TYR A 49 -14.05 14.84 7.79
CA TYR A 49 -13.72 16.06 8.52
C TYR A 49 -12.48 16.76 7.94
N GLY A 50 -12.00 16.33 6.77
CA GLY A 50 -10.79 16.86 6.16
C GLY A 50 -9.51 16.48 6.92
N LYS A 51 -9.54 15.46 7.78
CA LYS A 51 -8.33 14.99 8.49
C LYS A 51 -7.63 13.90 7.69
N PRO A 52 -6.29 13.87 7.64
CA PRO A 52 -5.56 12.79 6.99
C PRO A 52 -5.96 11.41 7.52
N ASN A 53 -6.40 10.53 6.61
CA ASN A 53 -6.83 9.16 6.88
C ASN A 53 -5.82 8.14 6.32
N ASN A 54 -5.26 8.42 5.15
CA ASN A 54 -4.18 7.66 4.54
C ASN A 54 -3.04 8.61 4.14
N ASN A 55 -1.90 8.49 4.82
CA ASN A 55 -0.75 9.38 4.68
C ASN A 55 0.21 8.94 3.58
N PHE A 56 -0.17 7.99 2.72
CA PHE A 56 0.72 7.45 1.69
C PHE A 56 1.30 8.54 0.80
N TRP A 57 0.42 9.40 0.28
CA TRP A 57 0.79 10.52 -0.59
C TRP A 57 1.42 11.70 0.15
N ASP A 58 1.44 11.70 1.48
CA ASP A 58 2.28 12.61 2.26
C ASP A 58 3.69 12.04 2.43
N VAL A 59 3.77 10.78 2.85
CA VAL A 59 5.01 10.15 3.30
C VAL A 59 5.88 9.72 2.13
N LEU A 60 5.30 9.10 1.10
CA LEU A 60 6.07 8.55 -0.01
C LEU A 60 6.92 9.62 -0.71
N PRO A 61 6.40 10.80 -1.11
CA PRO A 61 7.23 11.85 -1.69
C PRO A 61 8.36 12.31 -0.77
N ARG A 62 8.08 12.42 0.53
CA ARG A 62 9.06 12.86 1.53
C ARG A 62 10.19 11.87 1.76
N VAL A 63 9.97 10.57 1.50
CA VAL A 63 11.06 9.58 1.45
C VAL A 63 12.07 9.94 0.38
N TYR A 64 11.61 10.49 -0.76
CA TYR A 64 12.43 10.94 -1.89
C TYR A 64 12.88 12.41 -1.76
N GLY A 65 12.66 13.05 -0.60
CA GLY A 65 13.00 14.45 -0.39
C GLY A 65 12.09 15.44 -1.14
N GLU A 66 10.94 14.99 -1.64
CA GLU A 66 9.94 15.84 -2.30
C GLU A 66 8.82 16.27 -1.35
N ASP A 67 8.10 17.33 -1.73
CA ASP A 67 6.94 17.84 -1.00
C ASP A 67 5.76 16.85 -0.98
N SER A 68 4.94 16.95 0.06
CA SER A 68 3.72 16.17 0.22
C SER A 68 2.78 16.33 -0.98
N LEU A 69 2.27 15.21 -1.50
CA LEU A 69 1.27 15.15 -2.55
C LEU A 69 -0.13 14.80 -2.03
N ILE A 70 -0.35 14.83 -0.70
CA ILE A 70 -1.59 14.34 -0.08
C ILE A 70 -2.86 15.10 -0.52
N ASN A 71 -2.68 16.36 -0.95
CA ASN A 71 -3.75 17.24 -1.44
C ASN A 71 -3.80 17.33 -2.98
N ASN A 72 -2.97 16.57 -3.70
CA ASN A 72 -2.94 16.56 -5.16
C ASN A 72 -3.89 15.52 -5.75
N HIS A 73 -4.05 15.56 -7.07
CA HIS A 73 -4.87 14.65 -7.85
C HIS A 73 -4.07 13.45 -8.40
N PRO A 74 -4.75 12.38 -8.83
CA PRO A 74 -4.11 11.17 -9.38
C PRO A 74 -3.07 11.41 -10.48
N THR A 75 -3.22 12.47 -11.27
CA THR A 75 -2.23 12.83 -12.31
C THR A 75 -0.85 13.11 -11.71
N LYS A 76 -0.79 13.89 -10.63
CA LYS A 76 0.47 14.19 -9.92
C LYS A 76 1.04 12.98 -9.21
N TRP A 77 0.19 12.13 -8.65
CA TRP A 77 0.61 10.87 -8.04
C TRP A 77 1.23 9.92 -9.08
N LYS A 78 0.61 9.78 -10.26
CA LYS A 78 1.13 8.99 -11.37
C LYS A 78 2.44 9.56 -11.91
N ASP A 79 2.54 10.89 -12.06
CA ASP A 79 3.78 11.55 -12.47
C ASP A 79 4.92 11.28 -11.49
N PHE A 80 4.65 11.39 -10.20
CA PHE A 80 5.62 11.04 -9.15
C PHE A 80 6.09 9.59 -9.28
N CYS A 81 5.15 8.65 -9.42
CA CYS A 81 5.45 7.23 -9.63
C CYS A 81 6.31 6.99 -10.89
N ARG A 82 5.98 7.64 -12.01
CA ARG A 82 6.71 7.51 -13.27
C ARG A 82 8.14 8.04 -13.20
N ARG A 83 8.35 9.19 -12.55
CA ARG A 83 9.69 9.77 -12.34
C ARG A 83 10.54 8.88 -11.44
N ASN A 84 9.97 8.40 -10.35
CA ASN A 84 10.66 7.59 -9.35
C ASN A 84 10.62 6.07 -9.63
N LYS A 85 10.09 5.64 -10.79
CA LYS A 85 9.98 4.24 -11.23
C LYS A 85 9.25 3.32 -10.22
N ILE A 86 8.17 3.83 -9.64
CA ILE A 86 7.35 3.13 -8.64
C ILE A 86 6.08 2.58 -9.28
N ALA A 87 5.92 1.26 -9.24
CA ALA A 87 4.65 0.57 -9.51
C ALA A 87 3.86 0.37 -8.21
N ILE A 88 2.54 0.35 -8.31
CA ILE A 88 1.63 0.06 -7.19
C ILE A 88 0.64 -1.02 -7.63
N THR A 89 0.44 -2.02 -6.78
CA THR A 89 -0.58 -3.08 -6.92
C THR A 89 -1.14 -3.45 -5.55
N ASP A 90 -2.12 -4.37 -5.50
CA ASP A 90 -2.73 -4.90 -4.28
C ASP A 90 -2.71 -6.44 -4.29
N LEU A 91 -2.67 -7.08 -3.12
CA LEU A 91 -2.63 -8.54 -2.98
C LEU A 91 -3.87 -9.26 -3.54
N ILE A 92 -5.04 -8.63 -3.47
CA ILE A 92 -6.32 -9.22 -3.85
C ILE A 92 -6.88 -8.51 -5.08
N THR A 93 -7.31 -9.30 -6.05
CA THR A 93 -7.97 -8.83 -7.27
C THR A 93 -9.49 -8.81 -7.11
N THR A 94 -10.06 -9.85 -6.52
CA THR A 94 -11.53 -9.98 -6.35
C THR A 94 -11.84 -10.77 -5.07
N ILE A 95 -12.96 -10.43 -4.42
CA ILE A 95 -13.60 -11.26 -3.41
C ILE A 95 -14.87 -11.83 -4.02
N ASP A 96 -14.84 -13.11 -4.37
CA ASP A 96 -15.85 -13.74 -5.23
C ASP A 96 -17.14 -14.06 -4.45
N ASP A 97 -17.03 -14.33 -3.15
CA ASP A 97 -18.18 -14.57 -2.26
C ASP A 97 -18.67 -13.29 -1.53
N ALA A 98 -18.24 -12.11 -1.99
CA ALA A 98 -18.83 -10.84 -1.60
C ALA A 98 -20.07 -10.53 -2.44
N TYR A 99 -21.14 -9.99 -1.84
CA TYR A 99 -22.40 -9.69 -2.53
C TYR A 99 -23.00 -8.39 -2.00
N SER A 100 -23.27 -7.44 -2.89
CA SER A 100 -24.05 -6.24 -2.59
C SER A 100 -25.56 -6.54 -2.68
N PRO A 101 -26.41 -5.97 -1.81
CA PRO A 101 -26.08 -5.01 -0.74
C PRO A 101 -25.65 -5.67 0.58
N LYS A 102 -25.77 -7.01 0.68
CA LYS A 102 -25.56 -7.77 1.93
C LYS A 102 -24.25 -7.43 2.64
N HIS A 103 -23.18 -7.22 1.89
CA HIS A 103 -21.83 -7.00 2.41
C HIS A 103 -21.34 -5.55 2.29
N ASP A 104 -22.18 -4.58 1.87
CA ASP A 104 -21.77 -3.19 1.63
C ASP A 104 -21.12 -2.55 2.87
N LYS A 105 -21.71 -2.76 4.06
CA LYS A 105 -21.15 -2.26 5.32
C LYS A 105 -19.79 -2.88 5.65
N LEU A 106 -19.59 -4.16 5.30
CA LEU A 106 -18.33 -4.87 5.54
C LEU A 106 -17.25 -4.37 4.58
N MET A 107 -17.58 -4.19 3.29
CA MET A 107 -16.64 -3.70 2.29
C MET A 107 -16.32 -2.22 2.48
N GLY A 108 -17.33 -1.40 2.80
CA GLY A 108 -17.17 0.03 3.08
C GLY A 108 -16.42 0.35 4.37
N SER A 109 -16.13 -0.64 5.23
CA SER A 109 -15.22 -0.43 6.37
C SER A 109 -13.75 -0.52 5.99
N TYR A 110 -13.44 -1.13 4.83
CA TYR A 110 -12.08 -1.34 4.34
C TYR A 110 -11.18 -2.04 5.37
N SER A 111 -11.78 -2.87 6.21
CA SER A 111 -11.10 -3.56 7.29
C SER A 111 -10.44 -4.82 6.75
N ASP A 112 -9.11 -4.84 6.76
CA ASP A 112 -8.33 -6.05 6.43
C ASP A 112 -8.73 -7.24 7.31
N ALA A 113 -9.10 -7.01 8.57
CA ALA A 113 -9.58 -8.08 9.45
C ALA A 113 -10.93 -8.65 8.95
N ASN A 114 -11.84 -7.80 8.48
CA ASN A 114 -13.10 -8.28 7.90
C ASN A 114 -12.85 -9.01 6.58
N ILE A 115 -12.01 -8.45 5.70
CA ILE A 115 -11.66 -9.06 4.43
C ILE A 115 -11.10 -10.47 4.64
N ALA A 116 -10.19 -10.64 5.61
CA ALA A 116 -9.56 -11.92 5.88
C ALA A 116 -10.48 -12.96 6.57
N THR A 117 -11.50 -12.55 7.32
CA THR A 117 -12.25 -13.45 8.21
C THR A 117 -13.73 -13.61 7.88
N LYS A 118 -14.30 -12.77 7.00
CA LYS A 118 -15.73 -12.78 6.65
C LYS A 118 -16.01 -13.33 5.26
N PHE A 119 -14.96 -13.67 4.50
CA PHE A 119 -15.01 -14.18 3.14
C PHE A 119 -14.09 -15.39 3.03
N ASN A 120 -14.43 -16.29 2.12
CA ASN A 120 -13.70 -17.54 1.91
C ASN A 120 -13.10 -17.65 0.50
N ASN A 121 -13.59 -16.87 -0.47
CA ASN A 121 -13.14 -16.95 -1.85
C ASN A 121 -12.46 -15.65 -2.29
N HIS A 122 -11.15 -15.58 -2.07
CA HIS A 122 -10.30 -14.47 -2.52
C HIS A 122 -9.53 -14.86 -3.77
N ILE A 123 -9.73 -14.10 -4.85
CA ILE A 123 -8.93 -14.20 -6.06
C ILE A 123 -7.74 -13.25 -5.90
N VAL A 124 -6.53 -13.81 -5.90
CA VAL A 124 -5.29 -13.11 -5.59
C VAL A 124 -4.62 -12.58 -6.85
N THR A 125 -3.93 -11.45 -6.73
CA THR A 125 -3.06 -10.92 -7.80
C THR A 125 -1.80 -11.79 -7.88
N ASP A 126 -1.44 -12.28 -9.06
CA ASP A 126 -0.23 -13.12 -9.26
C ASP A 126 1.04 -12.27 -9.29
N ILE A 127 1.43 -11.77 -8.11
CA ILE A 127 2.57 -10.88 -7.95
C ILE A 127 3.90 -11.58 -8.28
N VAL A 128 4.01 -12.90 -8.10
CA VAL A 128 5.23 -13.63 -8.49
C VAL A 128 5.40 -13.58 -10.00
N ASN A 129 4.35 -13.86 -10.77
CA ASN A 129 4.39 -13.72 -12.22
C ASN A 129 4.64 -12.26 -12.65
N LEU A 130 4.08 -11.27 -11.95
CA LEU A 130 4.40 -9.85 -12.21
C LEU A 130 5.90 -9.57 -12.04
N LEU A 131 6.52 -10.07 -10.97
CA LEU A 131 7.95 -9.89 -10.75
C LEU A 131 8.82 -10.62 -11.78
N GLN A 132 8.36 -11.76 -12.32
CA GLN A 132 9.03 -12.45 -13.42
C GLN A 132 8.97 -11.63 -14.72
N ASN A 133 7.82 -11.02 -15.02
CA ASN A 133 7.62 -10.23 -16.24
C ASN A 133 8.20 -8.81 -16.14
N HIS A 134 8.46 -8.31 -14.93
CA HIS A 134 9.05 -7.00 -14.67
C HIS A 134 10.38 -7.11 -13.92
N SER A 135 11.39 -7.71 -14.58
CA SER A 135 12.71 -8.01 -14.01
C SER A 135 13.53 -6.79 -13.53
N THR A 136 13.11 -5.58 -13.91
CA THR A 136 13.69 -4.32 -13.43
C THR A 136 13.30 -4.01 -11.99
N ILE A 137 12.24 -4.61 -11.44
CA ILE A 137 11.84 -4.41 -10.05
C ILE A 137 12.88 -5.07 -9.13
N LYS A 138 13.46 -4.27 -8.23
CA LYS A 138 14.45 -4.69 -7.23
C LYS A 138 13.98 -4.49 -5.80
N ASN A 139 13.07 -3.55 -5.57
CA ASN A 139 12.60 -3.17 -4.24
C ASN A 139 11.09 -3.42 -4.12
N ILE A 140 10.67 -4.19 -3.12
CA ILE A 140 9.29 -4.64 -2.95
C ILE A 140 8.84 -4.33 -1.53
N TYR A 141 7.75 -3.57 -1.40
CA TYR A 141 7.24 -3.12 -0.11
C TYR A 141 5.78 -3.48 0.06
N LEU A 142 5.48 -4.31 1.06
CA LEU A 142 4.10 -4.55 1.48
C LEU A 142 3.72 -3.55 2.57
N THR A 143 2.73 -2.71 2.28
CA THR A 143 2.29 -1.62 3.20
C THR A 143 1.42 -2.10 4.35
N ARG A 144 0.88 -3.33 4.28
CA ARG A 144 0.09 -3.93 5.35
C ARG A 144 -0.04 -5.43 5.13
N GLY A 145 0.04 -6.20 6.21
CA GLY A 145 -0.20 -7.64 6.19
C GLY A 145 0.12 -8.25 7.55
N SER A 146 -0.82 -8.16 8.48
CA SER A 146 -0.70 -8.80 9.79
C SER A 146 -1.79 -9.85 9.97
N GLY A 147 -1.40 -11.03 10.45
CA GLY A 147 -2.29 -12.19 10.59
C GLY A 147 -1.99 -13.29 9.57
N SER A 148 -2.45 -14.51 9.86
CA SER A 148 -2.13 -15.72 9.10
C SER A 148 -2.54 -15.63 7.62
N PHE A 149 -3.73 -15.10 7.33
CA PHE A 149 -4.22 -14.92 5.97
C PHE A 149 -3.33 -14.01 5.13
N TRP A 150 -2.99 -12.81 5.62
CA TRP A 150 -2.14 -11.89 4.88
C TRP A 150 -0.72 -12.42 4.73
N ASN A 151 -0.22 -13.12 5.76
CA ASN A 151 1.08 -13.78 5.71
C ASN A 151 1.10 -14.89 4.65
N SER A 152 0.03 -15.66 4.44
CA SER A 152 -0.01 -16.69 3.41
C SER A 152 0.00 -16.11 2.00
N LEU A 153 -0.54 -14.90 1.79
CA LEU A 153 -0.44 -14.18 0.51
C LEU A 153 0.95 -13.56 0.29
N TRP A 154 1.56 -13.02 1.35
CA TRP A 154 2.85 -12.36 1.27
C TRP A 154 4.05 -13.33 1.15
N GLN A 155 3.96 -14.48 1.83
CA GLN A 155 5.10 -15.39 1.95
C GLN A 155 5.64 -15.91 0.61
N PRO A 156 4.82 -16.29 -0.40
CA PRO A 156 5.33 -16.68 -1.72
C PRO A 156 6.15 -15.56 -2.39
N ILE A 157 5.73 -14.31 -2.24
CA ILE A 157 6.41 -13.14 -2.81
C ILE A 157 7.76 -12.94 -2.12
N LYS A 158 7.82 -13.06 -0.78
CA LYS A 158 9.09 -13.01 -0.03
C LYS A 158 10.05 -14.11 -0.46
N VAL A 159 9.56 -15.34 -0.59
CA VAL A 159 10.39 -16.50 -0.98
C VAL A 159 10.98 -16.27 -2.37
N TYR A 160 10.16 -15.83 -3.32
CA TYR A 160 10.63 -15.47 -4.66
C TYR A 160 11.68 -14.34 -4.61
N ALA A 161 11.42 -13.27 -3.85
CA ALA A 161 12.34 -12.15 -3.72
C ALA A 161 13.71 -12.57 -3.17
N VAL A 162 13.74 -13.37 -2.09
CA VAL A 162 14.98 -13.89 -1.51
C VAL A 162 15.74 -14.76 -2.51
N ALA A 163 15.05 -15.65 -3.22
CA ALA A 163 15.66 -16.53 -4.21
C ALA A 163 16.28 -15.76 -5.40
N ASN A 164 15.82 -14.54 -5.66
CA ASN A 164 16.26 -13.70 -6.78
C ASN A 164 17.07 -12.47 -6.33
N GLY A 165 17.51 -12.42 -5.07
CA GLY A 165 18.31 -11.31 -4.54
C GLY A 165 17.59 -9.96 -4.56
N LEU A 166 16.27 -9.95 -4.48
CA LEU A 166 15.45 -8.73 -4.44
C LEU A 166 15.25 -8.28 -2.99
N HIS A 167 15.18 -6.97 -2.77
CA HIS A 167 14.80 -6.41 -1.48
C HIS A 167 13.27 -6.55 -1.31
N ALA A 168 12.81 -7.29 -0.31
CA ALA A 168 11.39 -7.41 0.01
C ALA A 168 11.13 -7.29 1.51
N THR A 169 10.30 -6.32 1.90
CA THR A 169 9.98 -6.10 3.31
C THR A 169 8.55 -5.61 3.52
N GLN A 170 8.07 -5.74 4.75
CA GLN A 170 6.82 -5.12 5.17
C GLN A 170 7.16 -3.78 5.82
N ILE A 171 6.46 -2.73 5.40
CA ILE A 171 6.59 -1.39 5.97
C ILE A 171 5.35 -1.02 6.77
N LEU A 172 5.51 -0.03 7.65
CA LEU A 172 4.40 0.46 8.46
C LEU A 172 3.25 0.95 7.57
N THR A 173 2.01 0.62 7.93
CA THR A 173 0.85 1.09 7.17
C THR A 173 0.80 2.62 7.07
N PRO A 174 0.47 3.18 5.90
CA PRO A 174 0.28 4.62 5.77
C PRO A 174 -1.06 5.11 6.36
N SER A 175 -1.95 4.18 6.74
CA SER A 175 -3.26 4.51 7.29
C SER A 175 -3.17 5.08 8.71
N LYS A 176 -4.27 5.71 9.18
CA LYS A 176 -4.41 6.16 10.58
C LYS A 176 -4.17 5.06 11.62
N PHE A 177 -4.27 3.79 11.24
CA PHE A 177 -4.02 2.65 12.13
C PHE A 177 -2.54 2.51 12.54
N ALA A 178 -1.61 3.21 11.87
CA ALA A 178 -0.23 3.32 12.32
C ALA A 178 -0.09 3.88 13.75
N ARG A 179 -1.12 4.57 14.27
CA ARG A 179 -1.17 5.03 15.68
C ARG A 179 -0.97 3.89 16.69
N PHE A 180 -1.43 2.68 16.36
CA PHE A 180 -1.24 1.51 17.23
C PHE A 180 0.23 1.10 17.36
N ALA A 181 1.08 1.39 16.37
CA ALA A 181 2.53 1.23 16.47
C ALA A 181 3.20 2.47 17.10
N MET A 182 2.65 3.67 16.87
CA MET A 182 3.19 4.93 17.40
C MET A 182 3.10 5.03 18.92
N PHE A 183 1.97 4.64 19.52
CA PHE A 183 1.77 4.82 20.97
C PHE A 183 2.74 4.00 21.83
N PRO A 184 2.94 2.69 21.59
CA PRO A 184 3.96 1.92 22.31
C PRO A 184 5.36 2.49 22.09
N PHE A 185 5.68 2.87 20.85
CA PHE A 185 6.98 3.44 20.51
C PHE A 185 7.27 4.74 21.28
N ASN A 186 6.31 5.67 21.35
CA ASN A 186 6.49 6.94 22.09
C ASN A 186 6.68 6.71 23.59
N ARG A 187 5.98 5.72 24.17
CA ARG A 187 6.14 5.35 25.58
C ARG A 187 7.55 4.80 25.86
N GLU A 188 8.11 4.04 24.92
CA GLU A 188 9.46 3.48 25.02
C GLU A 188 10.56 4.50 24.66
N ASN A 189 10.22 5.54 23.89
CA ASN A 189 11.18 6.52 23.36
C ASN A 189 10.72 7.97 23.64
N PRO A 190 10.56 8.36 24.92
CA PRO A 190 10.01 9.67 25.27
C PRO A 190 10.81 10.85 24.68
N GLN A 191 12.14 10.71 24.60
CA GLN A 191 13.03 11.74 24.06
C GLN A 191 12.89 11.94 22.54
N GLN A 192 12.46 10.91 21.80
CA GLN A 192 12.25 11.01 20.34
C GLN A 192 10.84 11.48 19.98
N THR A 193 9.92 11.50 20.95
CA THR A 193 8.50 11.82 20.73
C THR A 193 8.32 13.24 20.19
N PHE A 194 9.17 14.20 20.61
CA PHE A 194 9.11 15.59 20.14
C PHE A 194 9.34 15.70 18.62
N ASN A 195 10.22 14.87 18.05
CA ASN A 195 10.53 14.86 16.61
C ASN A 195 9.45 14.13 15.79
N MET A 196 8.60 13.32 16.43
CA MET A 196 7.52 12.53 15.83
C MET A 196 6.14 13.04 16.25
N ALA A 197 6.02 14.36 16.45
CA ALA A 197 4.80 15.02 16.93
C ALA A 197 3.53 14.72 16.09
N SER A 198 3.69 14.29 14.84
CA SER A 198 2.60 13.90 13.95
C SER A 198 2.73 12.46 13.46
N LEU A 199 1.59 11.83 13.19
CA LEU A 199 1.54 10.45 12.72
C LEU A 199 2.31 10.25 11.40
N ASN A 200 2.20 11.19 10.47
CA ASN A 200 2.92 11.12 9.20
C ASN A 200 4.45 11.22 9.38
N ASN A 201 4.94 11.99 10.36
CA ASN A 201 6.38 12.01 10.67
C ASN A 201 6.85 10.68 11.26
N PHE A 202 6.03 10.05 12.12
CA PHE A 202 6.32 8.71 12.62
C PHE A 202 6.35 7.67 11.50
N ILE A 203 5.39 7.72 10.56
CA ILE A 203 5.38 6.81 9.40
C ILE A 203 6.60 7.05 8.52
N LEU A 204 6.94 8.31 8.21
CA LEU A 204 8.13 8.66 7.45
C LEU A 204 9.40 8.12 8.09
N TYR A 205 9.58 8.35 9.40
CA TYR A 205 10.71 7.82 10.14
C TYR A 205 10.84 6.30 10.00
N LYS A 206 9.73 5.57 10.18
CA LYS A 206 9.73 4.10 10.03
C LYS A 206 10.02 3.65 8.61
N TRP A 207 9.47 4.33 7.61
CA TRP A 207 9.73 4.02 6.20
C TRP A 207 11.21 4.24 5.86
N GLN A 208 11.81 5.35 6.29
CA GLN A 208 13.22 5.65 6.04
C GLN A 208 14.19 4.61 6.62
N GLN A 209 13.82 3.92 7.71
CA GLN A 209 14.64 2.83 8.26
C GLN A 209 14.61 1.54 7.42
N GLN A 210 13.62 1.39 6.56
CA GLN A 210 13.38 0.16 5.79
C GLN A 210 13.47 0.37 4.28
N TRP A 211 13.40 1.62 3.81
CA TRP A 211 13.49 1.97 2.41
C TRP A 211 14.90 1.71 1.89
N HIS A 212 14.99 1.35 0.62
CA HIS A 212 16.27 1.17 -0.04
C HIS A 212 17.02 2.50 -0.17
N ASP A 213 18.34 2.42 -0.30
CA ASP A 213 19.20 3.59 -0.47
C ASP A 213 18.92 4.29 -1.80
N LEU A 214 18.37 5.49 -1.74
CA LEU A 214 18.04 6.31 -2.91
C LEU A 214 19.28 6.86 -3.65
N LYS A 215 20.48 6.74 -3.08
CA LYS A 215 21.74 7.21 -3.68
C LYS A 215 22.30 6.26 -4.76
N SER A 216 21.67 5.12 -4.97
CA SER A 216 22.16 4.05 -5.86
C SER A 216 21.56 4.08 -7.28
N SER A 217 20.74 5.09 -7.62
CA SER A 217 20.01 5.17 -8.89
C SER A 217 20.57 6.18 -9.91
N GLU A 218 21.82 6.61 -9.77
CA GLU A 218 22.51 7.50 -10.72
C GLU A 218 23.52 6.79 -11.64
N GLU A 219 23.54 5.45 -11.68
CA GLU A 219 24.30 4.65 -12.66
C GLU A 219 23.41 4.06 -13.76
#